data_AF-A0AAV1IZI4-F1
#
_entry.id   AF-A0AAV1IZI4-F1
#
_cell.length_a   1.000
_cell.length_b   1.000
_cell.length_c   1.000
_cell.angle_alpha   90.00
_cell.angle_beta   90.00
_cell.angle_gamma   90.00
#
_symmetry.space_group_name_H-M   'P 1'
#
loop_
_entity.id
_entity.type
_entity.pdbx_description
1 polymer ?
#
loop_
_entity_poly.entity_id
_entity_poly.type
_entity_poly.pdbx_seq_one_letter_code
_entity_poly.pdbx_strand_id
1 'polypeptide(L)'
;MKSCLIAVSFILSVGCYKNKFLSQNLDSEPSLSILYARDKKSDVVTNECLMEMYPKNLYKYPLHIDRNDVSCIIHCVLKKFGIMTNDGVINIHNYYRRVQAIHRYDPRVLISDVGETCAQNINGMNLDHDVCKKAKVFNDCTQLGTYSRISVMYAHDKTSDLIAEQCLTEMYPKGKKVDLQESDESCIIFCVLKKFGIMNVNGQINLDIYRKRVQIAHQLDNRSVMGDNGASCVESAEATQHKQDVCKKAKVFNDCTHLYRILL
;
A
#
# COMPACT_ATOMS: atom_id res chain seq x y z
N MET A 1 40.90 -46.31 -44.38
CA MET A 1 40.65 -45.21 -45.34
C MET A 1 39.62 -44.29 -44.71
N LYS A 2 40.03 -43.26 -43.95
CA LYS A 2 40.23 -41.87 -44.40
C LYS A 2 39.12 -41.38 -45.34
N SER A 3 38.23 -40.55 -44.78
CA SER A 3 37.83 -39.25 -45.36
C SER A 3 37.10 -38.43 -44.29
N CYS A 4 37.83 -37.50 -43.67
CA CYS A 4 37.27 -36.37 -42.95
C CYS A 4 36.64 -35.43 -43.99
N LEU A 5 35.34 -35.15 -43.85
CA LEU A 5 34.69 -34.06 -44.54
C LEU A 5 34.33 -33.00 -43.51
N ILE A 6 35.13 -31.94 -43.51
CA ILE A 6 34.92 -30.70 -42.78
C ILE A 6 33.90 -29.90 -43.60
N ALA A 7 32.72 -29.67 -43.04
CA ALA A 7 31.76 -28.71 -43.55
C ALA A 7 31.55 -27.62 -42.50
N VAL A 8 32.24 -26.51 -42.71
CA VAL A 8 32.05 -25.22 -42.04
C VAL A 8 30.75 -24.62 -42.56
N SER A 9 29.82 -24.23 -41.69
CA SER A 9 28.80 -23.23 -42.03
C SER A 9 28.18 -22.56 -40.80
N PHE A 10 28.62 -21.31 -40.59
CA PHE A 10 27.86 -20.15 -40.13
C PHE A 10 26.84 -20.32 -39.00
N ILE A 11 27.31 -20.12 -37.77
CA ILE A 11 26.49 -19.68 -36.64
C ILE A 11 26.18 -18.19 -36.87
N LEU A 12 25.01 -17.87 -37.43
CA LEU A 12 24.44 -16.54 -37.32
C LEU A 12 23.96 -16.35 -35.88
N SER A 13 24.83 -15.84 -35.03
CA SER A 13 24.46 -15.26 -33.75
C SER A 13 23.65 -14.00 -34.02
N VAL A 14 22.33 -14.12 -34.09
CA VAL A 14 21.44 -12.97 -33.91
C VAL A 14 21.66 -12.51 -32.46
N GLY A 15 22.53 -11.52 -32.32
CA GLY A 15 22.74 -10.77 -31.09
C GLY A 15 21.44 -10.07 -30.74
N CYS A 16 20.54 -10.80 -30.08
CA CYS A 16 19.40 -10.20 -29.42
C CYS A 16 19.98 -9.41 -28.24
N TYR A 17 20.28 -8.13 -28.48
CA TYR A 17 20.56 -7.13 -27.48
C TYR A 17 19.37 -7.08 -26.51
N LYS A 18 19.39 -7.93 -25.48
CA LYS A 18 18.63 -7.71 -24.26
C LYS A 18 19.30 -6.53 -23.57
N ASN A 19 18.89 -5.33 -23.95
CA ASN A 19 19.09 -4.13 -23.16
C ASN A 19 18.44 -4.36 -21.79
N LYS A 20 19.22 -4.88 -20.84
CA LYS A 20 18.94 -4.78 -19.41
C LYS A 20 19.22 -3.33 -19.00
N PHE A 21 18.37 -2.41 -19.45
CA PHE A 21 18.19 -1.12 -18.81
C PHE A 21 17.15 -1.30 -17.70
N LEU A 22 17.55 -1.97 -16.63
CA LEU A 22 16.83 -1.91 -15.36
C LEU A 22 17.77 -1.22 -14.38
N SER A 23 17.48 0.07 -14.22
CA SER A 23 17.94 1.00 -13.20
C SER A 23 18.37 0.30 -11.90
N GLN A 24 19.69 0.27 -11.69
CA GLN A 24 20.29 0.30 -10.37
C GLN A 24 20.93 1.69 -10.24
N ASN A 25 20.65 2.40 -9.15
CA ASN A 25 21.01 3.79 -8.84
C ASN A 25 19.99 4.85 -9.30
N LEU A 26 18.96 5.05 -8.47
CA LEU A 26 18.07 6.21 -8.46
C LEU A 26 17.72 6.56 -7.00
N ASP A 27 18.69 6.53 -6.10
CA ASP A 27 18.50 6.76 -4.65
C ASP A 27 18.55 8.25 -4.24
N SER A 28 18.68 9.19 -5.19
CA SER A 28 18.78 10.63 -4.88
C SER A 28 17.83 11.55 -5.66
N GLU A 29 16.96 11.03 -6.51
CA GLU A 29 15.92 11.83 -7.18
C GLU A 29 14.56 11.57 -6.52
N PRO A 30 13.64 12.57 -6.47
CA PRO A 30 12.30 12.33 -5.98
C PRO A 30 11.68 11.26 -6.86
N SER A 31 11.61 10.02 -6.37
CA SER A 31 10.95 8.95 -7.10
C SER A 31 9.52 9.44 -7.37
N LEU A 32 9.17 9.60 -8.64
CA LEU A 32 7.78 9.73 -9.11
C LEU A 32 7.07 8.40 -8.83
N SER A 33 7.00 8.03 -7.55
CA SER A 33 6.26 6.92 -7.00
C SER A 33 4.80 7.36 -6.97
N ILE A 34 4.23 7.62 -8.14
CA ILE A 34 2.97 8.35 -8.23
C ILE A 34 1.84 7.43 -7.80
N LEU A 35 1.71 6.21 -8.29
CA LEU A 35 0.61 5.37 -7.83
C LEU A 35 1.13 3.98 -7.62
N TYR A 36 1.29 3.63 -6.35
CA TYR A 36 1.15 2.27 -5.86
C TYR A 36 1.79 1.20 -6.74
N ALA A 37 2.97 0.77 -6.31
CA ALA A 37 3.76 -0.31 -6.86
C ALA A 37 4.58 0.03 -8.11
N ARG A 38 5.80 -0.50 -8.08
CA ARG A 38 6.67 -0.71 -9.24
C ARG A 38 6.05 -1.80 -10.14
N ASP A 39 4.86 -1.56 -10.70
CA ASP A 39 4.27 -2.43 -11.71
C ASP A 39 4.60 -1.90 -13.10
N LYS A 40 4.99 -2.82 -14.00
CA LYS A 40 5.48 -2.51 -15.35
C LYS A 40 4.54 -1.58 -16.14
N LYS A 41 3.23 -1.63 -15.89
CA LYS A 41 2.27 -0.76 -16.57
C LYS A 41 2.35 0.70 -16.08
N SER A 42 2.56 0.94 -14.79
CA SER A 42 2.80 2.29 -14.24
C SER A 42 4.09 2.89 -14.79
N ASP A 43 5.15 2.08 -14.96
CA ASP A 43 6.41 2.55 -15.55
C ASP A 43 6.21 2.98 -17.00
N VAL A 44 5.50 2.18 -17.81
CA VAL A 44 5.21 2.50 -19.21
C VAL A 44 4.40 3.80 -19.32
N VAL A 45 3.32 3.93 -18.54
CA VAL A 45 2.46 5.12 -18.58
C VAL A 45 3.20 6.37 -18.10
N THR A 46 4.01 6.25 -17.04
CA THR A 46 4.84 7.37 -16.54
C THR A 46 5.86 7.81 -17.59
N ASN A 47 6.52 6.85 -18.25
CA ASN A 47 7.45 7.15 -19.34
C ASN A 47 6.75 7.84 -20.52
N GLU A 48 5.56 7.38 -20.93
CA GLU A 48 4.78 8.08 -21.96
C GLU A 48 4.49 9.53 -21.57
N CYS A 49 4.08 9.78 -20.33
CA CYS A 49 3.84 11.12 -19.82
C CYS A 49 5.10 12.00 -19.82
N LEU A 50 6.24 11.44 -19.42
CA LEU A 50 7.53 12.14 -19.49
C LEU A 50 7.93 12.48 -20.93
N MET A 51 7.68 11.57 -21.88
CA MET A 51 7.94 11.79 -23.31
C MET A 51 7.03 12.88 -23.89
N GLU A 52 5.76 12.91 -23.49
CA GLU A 52 4.79 13.94 -23.91
C GLU A 52 5.17 15.33 -23.36
N MET A 53 5.65 15.41 -22.12
CA MET A 53 6.02 16.67 -21.47
C MET A 53 7.43 17.16 -21.84
N TYR A 54 8.38 16.25 -22.09
CA TYR A 54 9.78 16.58 -22.37
C TYR A 54 10.30 15.94 -23.68
N PRO A 55 9.66 16.20 -24.84
CA PRO A 55 9.98 15.51 -26.10
C PRO A 55 11.42 15.74 -26.60
N LYS A 56 12.09 16.80 -26.14
CA LYS A 56 13.45 17.20 -26.58
C LYS A 56 14.57 16.73 -25.65
N ASN A 57 14.27 16.30 -24.42
CA ASN A 57 15.29 15.97 -23.40
C ASN A 57 15.60 14.46 -23.32
N LEU A 58 14.97 13.63 -24.14
CA LEU A 58 15.07 12.17 -24.08
C LEU A 58 16.44 11.59 -24.43
N TYR A 59 17.32 12.40 -25.04
CA TYR A 59 18.69 12.01 -25.37
C TYR A 59 19.73 12.52 -24.37
N LYS A 60 19.32 13.24 -23.32
CA LYS A 60 20.23 13.72 -22.25
C LYS A 60 19.84 13.09 -20.92
N TYR A 61 20.51 12.00 -20.58
CA TYR A 61 20.46 11.43 -19.23
C TYR A 61 21.55 12.06 -18.37
N PRO A 62 21.26 12.41 -17.09
CA PRO A 62 19.98 12.27 -16.40
C PRO A 62 18.92 13.30 -16.83
N LEU A 63 17.65 12.88 -16.90
CA LEU A 63 16.50 13.72 -17.18
C LEU A 63 16.28 14.68 -16.00
N HIS A 64 16.51 15.98 -16.20
CA HIS A 64 16.22 16.98 -15.18
C HIS A 64 14.72 17.34 -15.23
N ILE A 65 13.95 16.79 -14.29
CA ILE A 65 12.53 17.09 -14.12
C ILE A 65 12.40 18.26 -13.15
N ASP A 66 11.73 19.34 -13.58
CA ASP A 66 11.41 20.45 -12.67
C ASP A 66 10.44 19.94 -11.59
N ARG A 67 10.69 20.31 -10.34
CA ARG A 67 9.80 19.96 -9.22
C ARG A 67 8.38 20.47 -9.44
N ASN A 68 8.22 21.57 -10.16
CA ASN A 68 6.91 22.16 -10.48
C ASN A 68 6.12 21.28 -11.46
N ASP A 69 6.81 20.52 -12.32
CA ASP A 69 6.19 19.69 -13.35
C ASP A 69 5.69 18.34 -12.80
N VAL A 70 6.16 17.93 -11.62
CA VAL A 70 5.75 16.68 -10.95
C VAL A 70 4.23 16.58 -10.83
N SER A 71 3.56 17.67 -10.46
CA SER A 71 2.10 17.71 -10.34
C SER A 71 1.38 17.40 -11.66
N CYS A 72 1.93 17.89 -12.77
CA CYS A 72 1.36 17.66 -14.10
C CYS A 72 1.70 16.28 -14.65
N ILE A 73 2.87 15.72 -14.30
CA ILE A 73 3.20 14.31 -14.59
C ILE A 73 2.19 13.40 -13.87
N ILE A 74 1.88 13.67 -12.60
CA ILE A 74 0.85 12.95 -11.83
C ILE A 74 -0.50 13.02 -12.55
N HIS A 75 -0.91 14.22 -12.95
CA HIS A 75 -2.16 14.42 -13.68
C HIS A 75 -2.19 13.59 -14.98
N CYS A 76 -1.12 13.61 -15.78
CA CYS A 76 -1.03 12.82 -17.00
C CYS A 76 -1.18 11.32 -16.73
N VAL A 77 -0.51 10.81 -15.70
CA VAL A 77 -0.58 9.38 -15.31
C VAL A 77 -2.00 9.02 -14.87
N LEU A 78 -2.61 9.79 -13.97
CA LEU A 78 -3.98 9.58 -13.52
C LEU A 78 -4.98 9.60 -14.69
N LYS A 79 -4.79 10.53 -15.63
CA LYS A 79 -5.60 10.62 -16.85
C LYS A 79 -5.46 9.40 -17.74
N LYS A 80 -4.24 8.91 -17.99
CA LYS A 80 -4.02 7.69 -18.81
C LYS A 80 -4.60 6.43 -18.15
N PHE A 81 -4.67 6.39 -16.82
CA PHE A 81 -5.40 5.34 -16.11
C PHE A 81 -6.91 5.55 -16.05
N GLY A 82 -7.42 6.67 -16.55
CA GLY A 82 -8.84 7.05 -16.46
C GLY A 82 -9.30 7.36 -15.04
N ILE A 83 -8.37 7.56 -14.10
CA ILE A 83 -8.68 7.89 -12.70
C ILE A 83 -9.05 9.37 -12.58
N MET A 84 -8.56 10.23 -13.45
CA MET A 84 -8.86 11.66 -13.46
C MET A 84 -9.22 12.13 -14.86
N THR A 85 -10.23 12.98 -14.99
CA THR A 85 -10.58 13.62 -16.27
C THR A 85 -9.64 14.80 -16.57
N ASN A 86 -9.71 15.34 -17.80
CA ASN A 86 -8.96 16.55 -18.16
C ASN A 86 -9.30 17.75 -17.27
N ASP A 87 -10.53 17.83 -16.78
CA ASP A 87 -11.03 18.91 -15.92
C ASP A 87 -10.76 18.63 -14.42
N GLY A 88 -10.05 17.53 -14.13
CA GLY A 88 -9.63 17.16 -12.79
C GLY A 88 -10.71 16.51 -11.91
N VAL A 89 -11.73 15.90 -12.52
CA VAL A 89 -12.74 15.11 -11.78
C VAL A 89 -12.19 13.70 -11.55
N ILE A 90 -12.26 13.22 -10.31
CA ILE A 90 -11.78 11.88 -9.95
C ILE A 90 -12.85 10.82 -10.24
N ASN A 91 -12.51 9.82 -11.05
CA ASN A 91 -13.28 8.60 -11.26
C ASN A 91 -12.81 7.52 -10.26
N ILE A 92 -13.51 7.46 -9.13
CA ILE A 92 -13.16 6.56 -8.03
C ILE A 92 -13.26 5.07 -8.42
N HIS A 93 -14.17 4.71 -9.33
CA HIS A 93 -14.30 3.32 -9.79
C HIS A 93 -13.05 2.86 -10.54
N ASN A 94 -12.47 3.72 -11.39
CA ASN A 94 -11.22 3.41 -12.09
C ASN A 94 -10.02 3.37 -11.14
N TYR A 95 -10.01 4.21 -10.09
CA TYR A 95 -9.02 4.13 -9.03
C TYR A 95 -9.05 2.75 -8.35
N TYR A 96 -10.20 2.32 -7.86
CA TYR A 96 -10.32 1.01 -7.20
C TYR A 96 -9.98 -0.15 -8.12
N ARG A 97 -10.39 -0.09 -9.39
CA ARG A 97 -10.01 -1.10 -10.40
C ARG A 97 -8.48 -1.17 -10.57
N ARG A 98 -7.79 -0.02 -10.56
CA ARG A 98 -6.32 0.02 -10.68
C ARG A 98 -5.65 -0.55 -9.43
N VAL A 99 -6.11 -0.15 -8.26
CA VAL A 99 -5.63 -0.67 -6.97
C VAL A 99 -5.78 -2.19 -6.91
N GLN A 100 -6.95 -2.73 -7.25
CA GLN A 100 -7.19 -4.18 -7.33
C GLN A 100 -6.26 -4.88 -8.34
N ALA A 101 -5.96 -4.24 -9.48
CA ALA A 101 -5.06 -4.81 -10.48
C ALA A 101 -3.60 -4.89 -10.02
N ILE A 102 -3.16 -3.92 -9.21
CA ILE A 102 -1.83 -3.90 -8.59
C ILE A 102 -1.76 -4.93 -7.45
N HIS A 103 -2.81 -4.98 -6.64
CA HIS A 103 -2.90 -5.79 -5.42
C HIS A 103 -3.69 -7.08 -5.63
N ARG A 104 -3.59 -7.71 -6.81
CA ARG A 104 -4.38 -8.91 -7.20
C ARG A 104 -4.35 -10.07 -6.21
N TYR A 105 -3.29 -10.16 -5.41
CA TYR A 105 -3.10 -11.21 -4.39
C TYR A 105 -3.17 -10.68 -2.96
N ASP A 106 -3.44 -9.38 -2.79
CA ASP A 106 -3.58 -8.75 -1.49
C ASP A 106 -5.03 -8.29 -1.30
N PRO A 107 -5.90 -9.13 -0.69
CA PRO A 107 -7.31 -8.81 -0.47
C PRO A 107 -7.53 -7.58 0.45
N ARG A 108 -6.45 -7.03 1.04
CA ARG A 108 -6.46 -5.96 2.05
C ARG A 108 -6.42 -4.55 1.46
N VAL A 109 -6.23 -4.44 0.15
CA VAL A 109 -6.24 -3.15 -0.56
C VAL A 109 -7.59 -2.87 -1.23
N LEU A 110 -8.55 -3.79 -1.04
CA LEU A 110 -9.93 -3.50 -1.36
C LEU A 110 -10.50 -2.58 -0.28
N ILE A 111 -10.55 -1.30 -0.63
CA ILE A 111 -11.55 -0.34 -0.17
C ILE A 111 -11.29 0.14 1.26
N SER A 112 -10.27 0.99 1.41
CA SER A 112 -10.38 2.04 2.41
C SER A 112 -11.21 3.18 1.82
N ASP A 113 -12.08 3.77 2.64
CA ASP A 113 -12.86 4.99 2.36
C ASP A 113 -11.97 6.20 2.03
N VAL A 114 -10.66 6.02 2.06
CA VAL A 114 -9.64 7.02 1.74
C VAL A 114 -9.78 7.45 0.30
N GLY A 115 -9.97 6.51 -0.63
CA GLY A 115 -10.18 6.85 -2.04
C GLY A 115 -11.39 7.76 -2.20
N GLU A 116 -12.52 7.38 -1.60
CA GLU A 116 -13.77 8.16 -1.63
C GLU A 116 -13.65 9.51 -0.91
N THR A 117 -13.08 9.53 0.30
CA THR A 117 -12.87 10.76 1.09
C THR A 117 -11.94 11.73 0.36
N CYS A 118 -10.83 11.23 -0.20
CA CYS A 118 -9.93 12.03 -1.00
C CYS A 118 -10.61 12.54 -2.26
N ALA A 119 -11.34 11.68 -2.99
CA ALA A 119 -12.06 12.09 -4.19
C ALA A 119 -13.12 13.16 -3.89
N GLN A 120 -13.90 13.00 -2.82
CA GLN A 120 -14.90 13.99 -2.37
C GLN A 120 -14.26 15.32 -2.01
N ASN A 121 -13.18 15.31 -1.23
CA ASN A 121 -12.46 16.52 -0.84
C ASN A 121 -11.88 17.25 -2.06
N ILE A 122 -11.31 16.52 -3.03
CA ILE A 122 -10.73 17.09 -4.25
C ILE A 122 -11.80 17.65 -5.18
N ASN A 123 -12.90 16.94 -5.35
CA ASN A 123 -14.02 17.40 -6.17
C ASN A 123 -14.69 18.65 -5.57
N GLY A 124 -14.66 18.81 -4.25
CA GLY A 124 -15.13 20.01 -3.55
C GLY A 124 -14.13 21.18 -3.52
N MET A 125 -12.89 20.98 -3.97
CA MET A 125 -11.89 22.05 -4.00
C MET A 125 -12.11 22.98 -5.20
N ASN A 126 -12.24 24.28 -4.91
CA ASN A 126 -12.27 25.36 -5.90
C ASN A 126 -10.85 25.64 -6.43
N LEU A 127 -10.32 24.68 -7.20
CA LEU A 127 -9.07 24.78 -7.97
C LEU A 127 -9.38 24.62 -9.47
N ASP A 128 -10.45 25.27 -9.94
CA ASP A 128 -11.03 25.01 -11.27
C ASP A 128 -10.09 25.29 -12.45
N HIS A 129 -8.92 25.87 -12.18
CA HIS A 129 -7.88 26.14 -13.18
C HIS A 129 -6.54 25.45 -12.92
N ASP A 130 -6.40 24.65 -11.84
CA ASP A 130 -5.14 23.98 -11.50
C ASP A 130 -5.33 22.46 -11.30
N VAL A 131 -5.61 21.79 -12.42
CA VAL A 131 -5.82 20.33 -12.48
C VAL A 131 -4.59 19.53 -12.07
N CYS A 132 -3.39 20.06 -12.32
CA CYS A 132 -2.14 19.44 -11.89
C CYS A 132 -2.01 19.44 -10.36
N LYS A 133 -2.37 20.55 -9.71
CA LYS A 133 -2.40 20.61 -8.25
C LYS A 133 -3.49 19.72 -7.66
N LYS A 134 -4.70 19.66 -8.25
CA LYS A 134 -5.72 18.68 -7.84
C LYS A 134 -5.17 17.25 -7.89
N ALA A 135 -4.44 16.92 -8.95
CA ALA A 135 -3.84 15.60 -9.14
C ALA A 135 -2.79 15.29 -8.05
N LYS A 136 -1.91 16.26 -7.75
CA LYS A 136 -0.94 16.13 -6.66
C LYS A 136 -1.61 15.98 -5.30
N VAL A 137 -2.64 16.76 -4.98
CA VAL A 137 -3.33 16.64 -3.67
C VAL A 137 -4.06 15.30 -3.58
N PHE A 138 -4.68 14.81 -4.66
CA PHE A 138 -5.30 13.48 -4.67
C PHE A 138 -4.25 12.37 -4.46
N ASN A 139 -3.13 12.48 -5.15
CA ASN A 139 -1.98 11.60 -5.01
C ASN A 139 -1.44 11.59 -3.57
N ASP A 140 -1.18 12.76 -3.01
CA ASP A 140 -0.67 12.89 -1.66
C ASP A 140 -1.70 12.39 -0.64
N CYS A 141 -2.99 12.65 -0.84
CA CYS A 141 -4.07 12.17 0.05
C CYS A 141 -4.19 10.64 0.06
N THR A 142 -4.07 10.02 -1.11
CA THR A 142 -4.10 8.55 -1.23
C THR A 142 -2.79 7.95 -0.69
N GLN A 143 -1.63 8.53 -1.00
CA GLN A 143 -0.31 8.09 -0.51
C GLN A 143 -0.08 8.30 1.00
N LEU A 144 -0.62 9.35 1.59
CA LEU A 144 -0.59 9.57 3.06
C LEU A 144 -1.38 8.46 3.78
N GLY A 145 -2.29 7.77 3.08
CA GLY A 145 -2.92 6.56 3.56
C GLY A 145 -2.03 5.31 3.60
N THR A 146 -0.84 5.35 3.01
CA THR A 146 0.13 4.24 3.04
C THR A 146 1.26 4.41 4.03
N TYR A 147 1.60 5.64 4.43
CA TYR A 147 2.82 5.91 5.23
C TYR A 147 2.60 5.95 6.76
N SER A 148 1.41 5.62 7.25
CA SER A 148 1.14 5.38 8.68
C SER A 148 -0.35 5.05 8.90
N ARG A 149 -0.80 3.91 8.38
CA ARG A 149 -2.13 3.39 8.69
C ARG A 149 -2.04 1.98 9.21
N ILE A 150 -2.41 1.79 10.47
CA ILE A 150 -2.78 0.46 10.96
C ILE A 150 -4.05 0.05 10.20
N SER A 151 -3.93 -0.82 9.20
CA SER A 151 -5.06 -1.35 8.44
C SER A 151 -5.55 -2.65 9.04
N VAL A 152 -6.82 -2.67 9.42
CA VAL A 152 -7.41 -3.78 10.15
C VAL A 152 -8.06 -4.76 9.19
N MET A 153 -7.35 -5.86 8.92
CA MET A 153 -7.71 -6.90 7.95
C MET A 153 -9.11 -7.49 8.13
N TYR A 154 -9.61 -7.57 9.37
CA TYR A 154 -10.92 -8.16 9.68
C TYR A 154 -11.89 -7.16 10.28
N ALA A 155 -11.63 -5.86 10.26
CA ALA A 155 -12.55 -4.85 10.78
C ALA A 155 -12.11 -3.47 10.26
N HIS A 156 -12.25 -3.25 8.96
CA HIS A 156 -12.21 -1.89 8.39
C HIS A 156 -13.47 -1.10 8.82
N ASP A 157 -13.72 -1.02 10.14
CA ASP A 157 -14.71 -0.12 10.72
C ASP A 157 -14.00 1.16 11.17
N LYS A 158 -14.68 2.30 11.01
CA LYS A 158 -14.18 3.62 11.43
C LYS A 158 -13.69 3.64 12.88
N THR A 159 -14.24 2.78 13.73
CA THR A 159 -13.81 2.61 15.13
C THR A 159 -12.40 2.04 15.24
N SER A 160 -12.01 1.07 14.40
CA SER A 160 -10.65 0.52 14.38
C SER A 160 -9.60 1.54 14.00
N ASP A 161 -9.87 2.39 13.00
CA ASP A 161 -8.96 3.48 12.63
C ASP A 161 -8.77 4.50 13.77
N LEU A 162 -9.86 4.91 14.43
CA LEU A 162 -9.79 5.84 15.56
C LEU A 162 -9.01 5.28 16.74
N ILE A 163 -9.20 3.99 17.05
CA ILE A 163 -8.50 3.32 18.15
C ILE A 163 -7.02 3.15 17.83
N ALA A 164 -6.69 2.80 16.59
CA ALA A 164 -5.33 2.75 16.08
C ALA A 164 -4.60 4.09 16.19
N GLU A 165 -5.25 5.19 15.77
CA GLU A 165 -4.70 6.54 15.88
C GLU A 165 -4.48 6.96 17.34
N GLN A 166 -5.43 6.63 18.23
CA GLN A 166 -5.26 6.86 19.67
C GLN A 166 -4.04 6.10 20.21
N CYS A 167 -3.88 4.83 19.85
CA CYS A 167 -2.74 4.02 20.27
C CYS A 167 -1.40 4.60 19.78
N LEU A 168 -1.34 5.02 18.51
CA LEU A 168 -0.15 5.68 17.97
C LEU A 168 0.15 6.99 18.70
N THR A 169 -0.87 7.80 18.98
CA THR A 169 -0.71 9.08 19.69
C THR A 169 -0.29 8.89 21.14
N GLU A 170 -0.82 7.87 21.82
CA GLU A 170 -0.44 7.50 23.18
C GLU A 170 1.01 7.03 23.26
N MET A 171 1.47 6.25 22.27
CA MET A 171 2.85 5.76 22.21
C MET A 171 3.84 6.83 21.73
N TYR A 172 3.40 7.71 20.82
CA TYR A 172 4.24 8.74 20.18
C TYR A 172 3.57 10.12 20.26
N PRO A 173 3.66 10.82 21.40
CA PRO A 173 3.09 12.15 21.54
C PRO A 173 3.73 13.15 20.56
N LYS A 174 2.91 14.09 20.07
CA LYS A 174 3.27 15.06 19.02
C LYS A 174 4.59 15.80 19.34
N GLY A 175 5.49 15.86 18.36
CA GLY A 175 6.74 16.62 18.44
C GLY A 175 8.03 15.79 18.26
N LYS A 176 7.93 14.46 18.17
CA LYS A 176 9.05 13.58 17.79
C LYS A 176 8.86 13.06 16.37
N LYS A 177 9.90 13.11 15.53
CA LYS A 177 9.95 12.27 14.32
C LYS A 177 9.83 10.81 14.78
N VAL A 178 8.83 10.12 14.25
CA VAL A 178 8.55 8.74 14.64
C VAL A 178 9.25 7.82 13.64
N ASP A 179 10.40 7.26 14.04
CA ASP A 179 10.97 6.09 13.36
C ASP A 179 10.40 4.86 14.05
N LEU A 180 9.33 4.30 13.47
CA LEU A 180 8.69 3.10 13.99
C LEU A 180 9.59 1.88 13.76
N GLN A 181 9.97 1.20 14.83
CA GLN A 181 10.69 -0.08 14.75
C GLN A 181 9.71 -1.25 14.68
N GLU A 182 10.13 -2.38 14.12
CA GLU A 182 9.31 -3.60 14.05
C GLU A 182 8.90 -4.11 15.44
N SER A 183 9.68 -3.79 16.49
CA SER A 183 9.33 -4.05 17.89
C SER A 183 8.10 -3.27 18.35
N ASP A 184 7.92 -2.06 17.83
CA ASP A 184 6.83 -1.15 18.23
C ASP A 184 5.48 -1.66 17.72
N GLU A 185 5.51 -2.36 16.58
CA GLU A 185 4.34 -2.99 15.98
C GLU A 185 3.58 -3.86 16.99
N SER A 186 4.31 -4.65 17.77
CA SER A 186 3.76 -5.58 18.75
C SER A 186 2.96 -4.85 19.84
N CYS A 187 3.48 -3.72 20.33
CA CYS A 187 2.83 -2.97 21.40
C CYS A 187 1.68 -2.10 20.89
N ILE A 188 1.74 -1.63 19.66
CA ILE A 188 0.61 -0.96 19.01
C ILE A 188 -0.55 -1.96 18.84
N ILE A 189 -0.27 -3.17 18.34
CA ILE A 189 -1.28 -4.25 18.23
C ILE A 189 -1.88 -4.54 19.62
N PHE A 190 -1.05 -4.68 20.65
CA PHE A 190 -1.54 -4.87 22.02
C PHE A 190 -2.46 -3.75 22.48
N CYS A 191 -2.09 -2.49 22.25
CA CYS A 191 -2.92 -1.34 22.61
C CYS A 191 -4.30 -1.41 21.93
N VAL A 192 -4.34 -1.75 20.64
CA VAL A 192 -5.58 -1.89 19.87
C VAL A 192 -6.44 -3.03 20.42
N LEU A 193 -5.86 -4.22 20.60
CA LEU A 193 -6.56 -5.39 21.16
C LEU A 193 -7.08 -5.11 22.57
N LYS A 194 -6.32 -4.34 23.37
CA LYS A 194 -6.71 -3.92 24.72
C LYS A 194 -7.89 -2.98 24.72
N LYS A 195 -7.85 -1.92 23.90
CA LYS A 195 -8.96 -0.95 23.78
C LYS A 195 -10.24 -1.61 23.26
N PHE A 196 -10.11 -2.66 22.45
CA PHE A 196 -11.24 -3.46 22.01
C PHE A 196 -11.73 -4.51 23.00
N GLY A 197 -11.04 -4.70 24.13
CA GLY A 197 -11.38 -5.70 25.12
C GLY A 197 -11.10 -7.14 24.65
N ILE A 198 -10.52 -7.33 23.47
CA ILE A 198 -10.06 -8.65 23.01
C ILE A 198 -8.93 -9.14 23.90
N MET A 199 -8.11 -8.23 24.41
CA MET A 199 -7.06 -8.54 25.38
C MET A 199 -7.21 -7.66 26.62
N ASN A 200 -6.85 -8.15 27.80
CA ASN A 200 -6.75 -7.30 28.99
C ASN A 200 -5.31 -6.88 29.29
N VAL A 201 -5.12 -6.08 30.34
CA VAL A 201 -3.80 -5.59 30.78
C VAL A 201 -2.80 -6.71 31.10
N ASN A 202 -3.29 -7.90 31.45
CA ASN A 202 -2.49 -9.06 31.79
C ASN A 202 -2.21 -9.98 30.59
N GLY A 203 -2.64 -9.59 29.37
CA GLY A 203 -2.46 -10.41 28.17
C GLY A 203 -3.43 -11.61 28.07
N GLN A 204 -4.52 -11.64 28.85
CA GLN A 204 -5.56 -12.67 28.70
C GLN A 204 -6.46 -12.30 27.53
N ILE A 205 -6.78 -13.29 26.69
CA ILE A 205 -7.55 -13.10 25.45
C ILE A 205 -9.02 -13.47 25.69
N ASN A 206 -9.92 -12.57 25.35
CA ASN A 206 -11.36 -12.79 25.40
C ASN A 206 -11.88 -13.19 24.01
N LEU A 207 -12.04 -14.50 23.81
CA LEU A 207 -12.51 -15.08 22.55
C LEU A 207 -13.93 -14.65 22.18
N ASP A 208 -14.79 -14.37 23.15
CA ASP A 208 -16.17 -13.96 22.86
C ASP A 208 -16.24 -12.57 22.27
N ILE A 209 -15.40 -11.64 22.77
CA ILE A 209 -15.27 -10.30 22.20
C ILE A 209 -14.63 -10.37 20.81
N TYR A 210 -13.59 -11.19 20.63
CA TYR A 210 -12.99 -11.45 19.33
C TYR A 210 -14.04 -11.94 18.31
N ARG A 211 -14.76 -13.02 18.63
CA ARG A 211 -15.78 -13.60 17.75
C ARG A 211 -16.87 -12.59 17.39
N LYS A 212 -17.34 -11.81 18.36
CA LYS A 212 -18.32 -10.73 18.11
C LYS A 212 -17.81 -9.70 17.11
N ARG A 213 -16.55 -9.27 17.23
CA ARG A 213 -15.97 -8.32 16.26
C ARG A 213 -15.81 -8.93 14.86
N VAL A 214 -15.32 -10.17 14.78
CA VAL A 214 -15.20 -10.89 13.51
C VAL A 214 -16.56 -11.04 12.83
N GLN A 215 -17.62 -11.35 13.59
CA GLN A 215 -18.98 -11.40 13.08
C GLN A 215 -19.48 -10.04 12.55
N ILE A 216 -19.27 -8.95 13.30
CA ILE A 216 -19.67 -7.61 12.88
C ILE A 216 -18.98 -7.23 11.56
N ALA A 217 -17.70 -7.54 11.42
CA ALA A 217 -16.98 -7.23 10.20
C ALA A 217 -17.39 -8.12 9.02
N HIS A 218 -17.65 -9.41 9.24
CA HIS A 218 -18.13 -10.28 8.16
C HIS A 218 -19.54 -9.95 7.69
N GLN A 219 -20.38 -9.32 8.53
CA GLN A 219 -21.66 -8.77 8.07
C GLN A 219 -21.49 -7.67 7.01
N LEU A 220 -20.36 -6.95 7.00
CA LEU A 220 -20.02 -5.97 5.96
C LEU A 220 -19.51 -6.63 4.68
N ASP A 221 -18.83 -7.79 4.79
CA ASP A 221 -18.15 -8.46 3.67
C ASP A 221 -19.01 -9.46 2.88
N ASN A 222 -20.26 -9.74 3.30
CA ASN A 222 -21.20 -10.63 2.61
C ASN A 222 -20.65 -12.06 2.33
N ARG A 223 -19.59 -12.49 3.04
CA ARG A 223 -18.96 -13.82 2.91
C ARG A 223 -19.41 -14.75 4.02
N SER A 224 -19.71 -16.00 3.66
CA SER A 224 -20.03 -17.06 4.61
C SER A 224 -18.83 -17.41 5.48
N VAL A 225 -18.97 -17.17 6.78
CA VAL A 225 -18.15 -17.57 7.94
C VAL A 225 -16.96 -18.49 7.61
N MET A 226 -15.74 -17.93 7.60
CA MET A 226 -14.51 -18.70 7.78
C MET A 226 -14.52 -19.33 9.19
N GLY A 227 -14.00 -20.54 9.34
CA GLY A 227 -13.92 -21.25 10.62
C GLY A 227 -13.26 -20.41 11.73
N ASP A 228 -13.71 -20.61 12.97
CA ASP A 228 -13.19 -19.91 14.15
C ASP A 228 -11.75 -20.36 14.48
N ASN A 229 -10.77 -19.72 13.83
CA ASN A 229 -9.36 -19.91 14.12
C ASN A 229 -8.94 -19.30 15.48
N GLY A 230 -9.84 -18.60 16.18
CA GLY A 230 -9.53 -17.89 17.42
C GLY A 230 -9.00 -18.83 18.50
N ALA A 231 -9.64 -19.98 18.70
CA ALA A 231 -9.24 -20.95 19.72
C ALA A 231 -7.81 -21.48 19.50
N SER A 232 -7.48 -21.92 18.28
CA SER A 232 -6.13 -22.38 17.93
C SER A 232 -5.07 -21.26 18.03
N CYS A 233 -5.46 -20.02 17.74
CA CYS A 233 -4.56 -18.89 17.86
C CYS A 233 -4.30 -18.48 19.30
N VAL A 234 -5.28 -18.65 20.21
CA VAL A 234 -5.07 -18.47 21.65
C VAL A 234 -4.06 -19.50 22.16
N GLU A 235 -4.21 -20.77 21.81
CA GLU A 235 -3.25 -21.82 22.19
C GLU A 235 -1.83 -21.47 21.71
N SER A 236 -1.71 -21.01 20.47
CA SER A 236 -0.43 -20.56 19.89
C SER A 236 0.16 -19.36 20.65
N ALA A 237 -0.67 -18.39 21.00
CA ALA A 237 -0.24 -17.22 21.77
C ALA A 237 0.17 -17.59 23.21
N GLU A 238 -0.53 -18.53 23.85
CA GLU A 238 -0.21 -19.00 25.21
C GLU A 238 0.99 -19.94 25.28
N ALA A 239 1.30 -20.64 24.18
CA ALA A 239 2.46 -21.51 24.06
C ALA A 239 3.78 -20.75 23.90
N THR A 240 3.75 -19.46 23.60
CA THR A 240 4.99 -18.68 23.47
C THR A 240 5.74 -18.53 24.80
N GLN A 241 7.06 -18.74 24.77
CA GLN A 241 7.94 -18.65 25.95
C GLN A 241 7.96 -17.26 26.60
N HIS A 242 7.45 -16.24 25.91
CA HIS A 242 7.35 -14.88 26.39
C HIS A 242 6.04 -14.60 27.15
N LYS A 243 5.58 -15.52 28.02
CA LYS A 243 4.32 -15.37 28.78
C LYS A 243 4.17 -14.05 29.55
N GLN A 244 5.28 -13.35 29.82
CA GLN A 244 5.31 -12.04 30.48
C GLN A 244 5.29 -10.83 29.52
N ASP A 245 5.58 -11.02 28.23
CA ASP A 245 5.58 -9.95 27.23
C ASP A 245 4.22 -9.91 26.52
N VAL A 246 3.32 -9.09 27.06
CA VAL A 246 1.95 -8.92 26.55
C VAL A 246 1.92 -8.37 25.12
N CYS A 247 2.92 -7.59 24.71
CA CYS A 247 3.03 -7.07 23.35
C CYS A 247 3.32 -8.18 22.34
N LYS A 248 4.31 -9.04 22.64
CA LYS A 248 4.61 -10.19 21.77
C LYS A 248 3.46 -11.18 21.71
N LYS A 249 2.82 -11.45 22.84
CA LYS A 249 1.63 -12.32 22.89
C LYS A 249 0.51 -11.77 22.00
N ALA A 250 0.29 -10.45 22.04
CA ALA A 250 -0.65 -9.77 21.17
C ALA A 250 -0.29 -9.91 19.69
N LYS A 251 0.98 -9.72 19.32
CA LYS A 251 1.46 -9.92 17.93
C LYS A 251 1.22 -11.35 17.45
N VAL A 252 1.57 -12.36 18.23
CA VAL A 252 1.38 -13.78 17.86
C VAL A 252 -0.10 -14.10 17.64
N PHE A 253 -0.96 -13.66 18.56
CA PHE A 253 -2.40 -13.84 18.42
C PHE A 253 -2.94 -13.13 17.17
N ASN A 254 -2.51 -11.89 16.96
CA ASN A 254 -2.88 -11.08 15.82
C ASN A 254 -2.42 -11.68 14.49
N ASP A 255 -1.18 -12.17 14.41
CA ASP A 255 -0.61 -12.74 13.19
C ASP A 255 -1.29 -14.05 12.82
N CYS A 256 -1.68 -14.85 13.82
CA CYS A 256 -2.42 -16.09 13.61
C CYS A 256 -3.87 -15.85 13.17
N THR A 257 -4.55 -14.89 13.79
CA THR A 257 -5.95 -14.53 13.45
C THR A 257 -6.04 -13.59 12.25
N HIS A 258 -4.92 -12.99 11.87
CA HIS A 258 -4.80 -11.93 10.88
C HIS A 258 -5.67 -10.69 11.18
N LEU A 259 -6.06 -10.44 12.44
CA LEU A 259 -7.02 -9.41 12.84
C LEU A 259 -6.66 -7.99 12.38
N TYR A 260 -5.46 -7.53 12.78
CA TYR A 260 -4.93 -6.19 12.54
C TYR A 260 -3.62 -6.29 11.78
N ARG A 261 -3.32 -5.33 10.90
CA ARG A 261 -2.00 -5.21 10.29
C ARG A 261 -1.54 -3.78 10.33
N ILE A 262 -0.32 -3.53 10.77
CA ILE A 262 0.22 -2.19 10.75
C ILE A 262 0.82 -1.93 9.36
N LEU A 263 0.30 -0.94 8.62
CA LEU A 263 0.96 -0.43 7.41
C LEU A 263 1.73 0.83 7.81
N LEU A 264 3.06 0.69 7.80
CA LEU A 264 4.01 1.77 8.04
C LEU A 264 4.51 2.32 6.71
#